data_AF-A0A9X5X7H3-F1
#
_entry.id   AF-A0A9X5X7H3-F1
#
_cell.length_a   1.000
_cell.length_b   1.000
_cell.length_c   1.000
_cell.angle_alpha   90.00
_cell.angle_beta   90.00
_cell.angle_gamma   90.00
#
_symmetry.space_group_name_H-M   'P 1'
#
loop_
_entity.id
_entity.type
_entity.pdbx_description
1 polymer ?
#
loop_
_entity_poly.entity_id
_entity_poly.type
_entity_poly.pdbx_seq_one_letter_code
_entity_poly.pdbx_strand_id
1 'polypeptide(L)'
;HIGFPEEELERRIVRLKVPGLDAALTESVVRVVGALREMDLRKVPSVAETIDWARTLLALGADTLDGTVVRDSLGVLLKHQDDILKAAAKLDLDAM
;
A
#
# COMPACT_ATOMS: atom_id res chain seq x y z
N HIS A 1 -13.21 8.77 -17.26
CA HIS A 1 -12.60 8.34 -15.99
C HIS A 1 -12.14 6.90 -16.20
N ILE A 2 -10.84 6.61 -16.04
CA ILE A 2 -10.32 5.24 -16.06
C ILE A 2 -10.22 4.80 -14.59
N GLY A 3 -10.87 3.70 -14.23
CA GLY A 3 -10.84 3.17 -12.86
C GLY A 3 -9.47 2.65 -12.45
N PHE A 4 -9.36 2.12 -11.23
CA PHE A 4 -8.14 1.43 -10.80
C PHE A 4 -7.94 0.13 -11.59
N PRO A 5 -6.68 -0.26 -11.86
CA PRO A 5 -6.42 -1.55 -12.46
C PRO A 5 -6.83 -2.68 -11.52
N GLU A 6 -7.14 -3.84 -12.11
CA GLU A 6 -7.22 -5.10 -11.37
C GLU A 6 -5.90 -5.39 -10.66
N GLU A 7 -5.95 -6.11 -9.53
CA GLU A 7 -4.77 -6.39 -8.72
C GLU A 7 -3.63 -7.03 -9.51
N GLU A 8 -3.95 -7.93 -10.45
CA GLU A 8 -2.94 -8.60 -11.27
C GLU A 8 -2.17 -7.60 -12.15
N LEU A 9 -2.87 -6.63 -12.73
CA LEU A 9 -2.26 -5.58 -13.52
C LEU A 9 -1.44 -4.63 -12.64
N GLU A 10 -1.94 -4.28 -11.45
CA GLU A 10 -1.18 -3.44 -10.52
C GLU A 10 0.10 -4.12 -10.03
N ARG A 11 0.05 -5.42 -9.68
CA ARG A 11 1.24 -6.21 -9.35
C ARG A 11 2.27 -6.19 -10.48
N ARG A 12 1.82 -6.31 -11.74
CA ARG A 12 2.72 -6.19 -12.91
C ARG A 12 3.33 -4.81 -13.03
N ILE A 13 2.56 -3.75 -12.79
CA ILE A 13 3.04 -2.37 -12.80
C ILE A 13 4.09 -2.17 -11.70
N VAL A 14 3.83 -2.62 -10.48
CA VAL A 14 4.78 -2.50 -9.35
C VAL A 14 6.08 -3.23 -9.67
N ARG A 15 6.03 -4.50 -10.11
CA ARG A 15 7.24 -5.26 -10.50
C ARG A 15 8.05 -4.55 -11.61
N LEU A 16 7.38 -3.93 -12.58
CA LEU A 16 8.05 -3.19 -13.65
C LEU A 16 8.72 -1.90 -13.14
N LYS A 17 8.08 -1.21 -12.18
CA LYS A 17 8.53 0.10 -11.67
C LYS A 17 9.47 0.00 -10.47
N VAL A 18 9.44 -1.12 -9.77
CA VAL A 18 10.21 -1.43 -8.55
C VAL A 18 10.74 -2.87 -8.64
N PRO A 19 11.65 -3.16 -9.59
CA PRO A 19 12.10 -4.53 -9.88
C PRO A 19 12.87 -5.22 -8.73
N GLY A 20 13.28 -4.47 -7.70
CA GLY A 20 13.95 -5.00 -6.52
C GLY A 20 13.01 -5.47 -5.40
N LEU A 21 11.70 -5.21 -5.50
CA LEU A 21 10.74 -5.65 -4.50
C LEU A 21 10.38 -7.12 -4.70
N ASP A 22 10.42 -7.90 -3.63
CA ASP A 22 10.03 -9.32 -3.67
C ASP A 22 8.58 -9.52 -4.15
N ALA A 23 8.30 -10.67 -4.76
CA ALA A 23 6.99 -10.99 -5.31
C ALA A 23 5.89 -11.11 -4.23
N ALA A 24 6.19 -11.72 -3.08
CA ALA A 24 5.23 -11.86 -1.98
C ALA A 24 4.97 -10.50 -1.31
N LEU A 25 6.02 -9.69 -1.17
CA LEU A 25 5.86 -8.32 -0.67
C LEU A 25 5.06 -7.45 -1.66
N THR A 26 5.28 -7.60 -2.96
CA THR A 26 4.49 -6.93 -4.00
C THR A 26 3.01 -7.29 -3.92
N GLU A 27 2.68 -8.56 -3.69
CA GLU A 27 1.30 -9.00 -3.50
C GLU A 27 0.68 -8.36 -2.25
N SER A 28 1.42 -8.36 -1.13
CA SER A 28 0.98 -7.77 0.13
C SER A 28 0.72 -6.27 0.00
N VAL A 29 1.60 -5.55 -0.72
CA VAL A 29 1.44 -4.12 -1.04
C VAL A 29 0.14 -3.87 -1.79
N VAL A 30 -0.10 -4.59 -2.88
CA VAL A 30 -1.31 -4.40 -3.72
C VAL A 30 -2.56 -4.76 -2.92
N ARG A 31 -2.51 -5.78 -2.07
CA ARG A 31 -3.62 -6.20 -1.20
C ARG A 31 -4.00 -5.11 -0.19
N VAL A 32 -3.01 -4.52 0.50
CA VAL A 32 -3.26 -3.43 1.46
C VAL A 32 -3.86 -2.22 0.73
N VAL A 33 -3.30 -1.85 -0.43
CA VAL A 33 -3.84 -0.75 -1.25
C VAL A 33 -5.26 -1.01 -1.71
N GLY A 34 -5.57 -2.25 -2.14
CA GLY A 34 -6.93 -2.67 -2.49
C GLY A 34 -7.88 -2.49 -1.31
N ALA A 35 -7.51 -2.98 -0.12
CA ALA A 35 -8.30 -2.80 1.09
C ALA A 35 -8.54 -1.32 1.43
N LEU A 36 -7.54 -0.44 1.26
CA LEU A 36 -7.70 1.00 1.47
C LEU A 36 -8.68 1.65 0.48
N ARG A 37 -8.73 1.18 -0.77
CA ARG A 37 -9.65 1.71 -1.80
C ARG A 37 -11.12 1.38 -1.53
N GLU A 38 -11.38 0.29 -0.81
CA GLU A 38 -12.72 -0.11 -0.36
C GLU A 38 -13.16 0.63 0.92
N MET A 39 -12.27 1.42 1.54
CA MET A 39 -12.61 2.22 2.71
C MET A 39 -13.22 3.56 2.32
N ASP A 40 -14.13 4.06 3.16
CA ASP A 40 -14.63 5.43 3.12
C ASP A 40 -13.52 6.42 3.57
N LEU A 41 -12.57 6.69 2.67
CA LEU A 41 -11.47 7.66 2.84
C LEU A 41 -11.77 8.91 2.04
N ARG A 42 -11.26 10.07 2.48
CA ARG A 42 -11.42 11.34 1.73
C ARG A 42 -10.77 11.26 0.35
N LYS A 43 -9.60 10.61 0.28
CA LYS A 43 -8.89 10.32 -0.96
C LYS A 43 -8.24 8.94 -0.85
N VAL A 44 -8.70 8.02 -1.69
CA VAL A 44 -8.10 6.69 -1.82
C VAL A 44 -6.76 6.75 -2.58
N PRO A 45 -5.80 5.85 -2.29
CA PRO A 45 -4.50 5.84 -2.95
C PRO A 45 -4.61 5.46 -4.43
N SER A 46 -3.90 6.17 -5.30
CA SER A 46 -3.73 5.83 -6.71
C SER A 46 -2.58 4.85 -6.92
N VAL A 47 -2.40 4.40 -8.16
CA VAL A 47 -1.27 3.55 -8.56
C VAL A 47 0.08 4.25 -8.33
N ALA A 48 0.14 5.57 -8.41
CA ALA A 48 1.37 6.32 -8.14
C ALA A 48 1.77 6.18 -6.67
N GLU A 49 0.81 6.35 -5.75
CA GLU A 49 1.06 6.14 -4.32
C GLU A 49 1.45 4.67 -4.01
N THR A 50 0.87 3.67 -4.70
CA THR A 50 1.30 2.25 -4.60
C THR A 50 2.77 2.08 -4.95
N ILE A 51 3.21 2.66 -6.07
CA ILE A 51 4.61 2.54 -6.54
C ILE A 51 5.56 3.26 -5.58
N ASP A 52 5.19 4.43 -5.09
CA ASP A 52 6.02 5.18 -4.15
C ASP A 52 6.16 4.44 -2.82
N TRP A 53 5.08 3.83 -2.33
CA TRP A 53 5.13 3.01 -1.12
C TRP A 53 6.00 1.76 -1.32
N ALA A 54 5.86 1.07 -2.45
CA ALA A 54 6.74 -0.04 -2.82
C ALA A 54 8.24 0.36 -2.83
N ARG A 55 8.58 1.55 -3.32
CA ARG A 55 9.95 2.08 -3.26
C ARG A 55 10.40 2.38 -1.84
N THR A 56 9.52 2.94 -1.01
CA THR A 56 9.81 3.18 0.40
C THR A 56 10.13 1.87 1.12
N LEU A 57 9.33 0.83 0.93
CA LEU A 57 9.56 -0.48 1.54
C LEU A 57 10.90 -1.09 1.11
N LEU A 58 11.22 -1.02 -0.19
CA LEU A 58 12.52 -1.46 -0.70
C LEU A 58 13.69 -0.66 -0.08
N ALA A 59 13.54 0.67 0.04
CA ALA A 59 14.57 1.53 0.64
C ALA A 59 14.76 1.29 2.14
N LEU A 60 13.70 0.87 2.84
CA LEU A 60 13.75 0.46 4.25
C LEU A 60 14.33 -0.95 4.44
N GLY A 61 14.54 -1.71 3.36
CA GLY A 61 14.94 -3.11 3.44
C GLY A 61 13.86 -4.00 4.07
N ALA A 62 12.59 -3.64 3.88
CA ALA A 62 11.49 -4.45 4.38
C ALA A 62 11.36 -5.73 3.54
N ASP A 63 11.34 -6.88 4.22
CA ASP A 63 11.09 -8.19 3.60
C ASP A 63 9.61 -8.60 3.71
N THR A 64 8.91 -8.08 4.73
CA THR A 64 7.49 -8.37 5.03
C THR A 64 6.74 -7.12 5.45
N LEU A 65 5.40 -7.16 5.35
CA LEU A 65 4.52 -6.15 5.95
C LEU A 65 4.03 -6.65 7.31
N ASP A 66 4.63 -6.15 8.39
CA ASP A 66 4.05 -6.24 9.73
C ASP A 66 3.25 -4.96 10.07
N GLY A 67 2.51 -5.00 11.17
CA GLY A 67 1.72 -3.87 11.63
C GLY A 67 2.51 -2.58 11.86
N THR A 68 3.78 -2.67 12.24
CA THR A 68 4.65 -1.50 12.50
C THR A 68 5.08 -0.86 11.18
N VAL A 69 5.59 -1.66 10.25
CA VAL A 69 6.00 -1.21 8.91
C VAL A 69 4.85 -0.51 8.21
N VAL A 70 3.65 -1.10 8.22
CA VAL A 70 2.47 -0.49 7.60
C VAL A 70 2.13 0.83 8.29
N ARG A 71 2.03 0.85 9.62
CA ARG A 71 1.66 2.05 10.40
C ARG A 71 2.59 3.22 10.14
N ASP A 72 3.89 2.98 10.17
CA ASP A 72 4.91 4.03 10.04
C ASP A 72 5.03 4.57 8.62
N SER A 73 4.53 3.84 7.62
CA SER A 73 4.61 4.20 6.20
C SER A 73 3.25 4.53 5.56
N LEU A 74 2.14 4.46 6.29
CA LEU A 74 0.79 4.81 5.80
C LEU A 74 0.71 6.23 5.23
N GLY A 75 1.51 7.17 5.72
CA GLY A 75 1.57 8.55 5.19
C GLY A 75 2.05 8.65 3.72
N VAL A 76 2.69 7.61 3.20
CA VAL A 76 3.04 7.51 1.78
C VAL A 76 1.77 7.33 0.94
N LEU A 77 0.83 6.51 1.43
CA LEU A 77 -0.43 6.19 0.75
C LEU A 77 -1.52 7.25 0.99
N LEU A 78 -1.62 7.75 2.22
CA LEU A 78 -2.72 8.61 2.67
C LEU A 78 -2.18 9.97 3.12
N LYS A 79 -2.87 11.04 2.72
CA LYS A 79 -2.42 12.43 2.98
C LYS A 79 -3.17 13.13 4.10
N HIS A 80 -4.25 12.52 4.60
CA HIS A 80 -5.07 13.08 5.67
C HIS A 80 -4.88 12.27 6.95
N GLN A 81 -4.55 12.94 8.05
CA GLN A 81 -4.30 12.29 9.35
C GLN A 81 -5.49 11.44 9.82
N ASP A 82 -6.72 11.94 9.64
CA ASP A 82 -7.94 11.22 10.00
C ASP A 82 -8.09 9.90 9.20
N ASP A 83 -7.71 9.91 7.92
CA ASP A 83 -7.74 8.71 7.07
C ASP A 83 -6.64 7.72 7.48
N ILE A 84 -5.46 8.20 7.89
CA ILE A 84 -4.38 7.35 8.44
C ILE A 84 -4.85 6.65 9.71
N LEU A 85 -5.45 7.38 10.64
CA LEU A 85 -5.98 6.81 11.89
C LEU A 85 -7.10 5.80 11.62
N LYS A 86 -8.03 6.14 10.70
CA LYS A 86 -9.11 5.23 10.28
C LYS A 86 -8.56 3.96 9.64
N ALA A 87 -7.57 4.07 8.75
CA ALA A 87 -6.94 2.94 8.08
C ALA A 87 -6.19 2.04 9.06
N ALA A 88 -5.38 2.62 9.96
CA ALA A 88 -4.65 1.86 10.97
C ALA A 88 -5.58 1.05 11.88
N ALA A 89 -6.72 1.63 12.28
CA ALA A 89 -7.72 0.92 13.06
C ALA A 89 -8.45 -0.19 12.27
N LYS A 90 -8.75 0.03 10.98
CA LYS A 90 -9.49 -0.92 10.15
C LYS A 90 -8.67 -2.08 9.60
N LEU A 91 -7.37 -1.86 9.37
CA LEU A 91 -6.46 -2.91 8.92
C LEU A 91 -6.10 -3.90 10.04
N ASP A 92 -6.53 -3.63 11.28
CA ASP A 92 -6.22 -4.42 12.46
C ASP A 92 -4.71 -4.72 12.57
N LEU A 93 -3.91 -3.65 12.47
CA LEU A 93 -2.45 -3.76 12.40
C LEU A 93 -1.84 -4.41 13.64
N ASP A 94 -2.54 -4.44 14.77
CA ASP A 94 -2.05 -5.11 15.99
C ASP A 94 -2.16 -6.65 15.89
N ALA A 95 -2.90 -7.17 14.90
CA ALA A 95 -3.04 -8.59 14.60
C ALA A 95 -2.22 -9.07 13.38
N MET A 96 -1.47 -8.16 12.72
CA MET A 96 -0.57 -8.43 11.59
C MET A 96 0.86 -8.72 12.06
#